data_AF-A0A535SQ04-F1
#
_entry.id   AF-A0A535SQ04-F1
#
_cell.length_a   1.000
_cell.length_b   1.000
_cell.length_c   1.000
_cell.angle_alpha   90.00
_cell.angle_beta   90.00
_cell.angle_gamma   90.00
#
_symmetry.space_group_name_H-M   'P 1'
#
loop_
_entity.id
_entity.type
_entity.pdbx_description
1 polymer ?
#
loop_
_entity_poly.entity_id
_entity_poly.type
_entity_poly.pdbx_seq_one_letter_code
_entity_poly.pdbx_strand_id
1 'polypeptide(L)'
;DNPLCGDVVGMDFRVQDGVISDIRFHGRGCAISQASASLLTERLKGMSLEEAKKVSKDDVLGELGIDISPARIKCALLSLKVLKVGAYGLAGDDEE
;
A
#
# COMPACT_ATOMS: atom_id res chain seq x y z
N ASP A 1 8.96 -1.38 6.14
CA ASP A 1 10.09 -1.02 5.25
C ASP A 1 10.39 -2.18 4.30
N ASN A 2 11.16 -1.94 3.24
CA ASN A 2 11.66 -2.95 2.30
C ASN A 2 13.20 -2.81 2.19
N PRO A 3 13.97 -3.61 2.94
CA PRO A 3 15.43 -3.46 3.01
C PRO A 3 16.15 -3.79 1.70
N LEU A 4 15.52 -4.51 0.77
CA LEU A 4 16.12 -4.88 -0.52
C LEU A 4 16.39 -3.65 -1.42
N CYS A 5 15.60 -2.58 -1.27
CA CYS A 5 15.79 -1.31 -1.99
C CYS A 5 15.95 -0.10 -1.06
N GLY A 6 15.87 -0.31 0.26
CA GLY A 6 15.88 0.76 1.27
C GLY A 6 14.60 1.58 1.31
N ASP A 7 13.49 1.06 0.76
CA ASP A 7 12.22 1.79 0.73
C ASP A 7 11.57 1.80 2.13
N VAL A 8 11.09 2.96 2.54
CA VAL A 8 10.36 3.22 3.77
C VAL A 8 9.08 3.96 3.41
N VAL A 9 7.94 3.40 3.78
CA VAL A 9 6.62 3.99 3.55
C VAL A 9 5.85 3.96 4.87
N GLY A 10 5.25 5.08 5.22
CA GLY A 10 4.26 5.23 6.28
C GLY A 10 2.98 5.81 5.69
N MET A 11 1.84 5.53 6.34
CA MET A 11 0.53 6.01 5.92
C MET A 11 -0.29 6.47 7.12
N ASP A 12 -0.93 7.62 6.96
CA ASP A 12 -1.84 8.20 7.93
C ASP A 12 -3.27 8.18 7.38
N PHE A 13 -4.22 7.77 8.21
CA PHE A 13 -5.62 7.61 7.82
C PHE A 13 -6.52 8.47 8.69
N ARG A 14 -7.54 9.08 8.09
CA ARG A 14 -8.68 9.64 8.80
C ARG A 14 -9.92 8.83 8.47
N VAL A 15 -10.49 8.19 9.48
CA VAL A 15 -11.70 7.36 9.32
C VAL A 15 -12.88 8.04 9.99
N GLN A 16 -14.01 8.11 9.28
CA GLN A 16 -15.29 8.62 9.79
C GLN A 16 -16.35 7.58 9.46
N ASP A 17 -17.11 7.13 10.47
CA ASP A 17 -18.18 6.13 10.31
C ASP A 17 -17.76 4.87 9.53
N GLY A 18 -16.52 4.41 9.72
CA GLY A 18 -15.96 3.23 9.04
C GLY A 18 -15.49 3.47 7.59
N VAL A 19 -15.53 4.71 7.10
CA VAL A 19 -15.08 5.13 5.77
C VAL A 19 -13.79 5.94 5.84
N ILE A 20 -12.86 5.68 4.93
CA ILE A 20 -11.59 6.40 4.81
C ILE A 20 -11.87 7.79 4.20
N SER A 21 -12.05 8.80 5.05
CA SER A 21 -12.33 10.18 4.63
C SER A 21 -11.10 10.91 4.05
N ASP A 22 -9.90 10.60 4.55
CA ASP A 22 -8.63 11.10 3.99
C ASP A 22 -7.52 10.08 4.28
N ILE A 23 -6.52 10.05 3.41
CA ILE A 23 -5.36 9.18 3.52
C ILE A 23 -4.16 9.88 2.89
N ARG A 24 -3.01 9.78 3.56
CA ARG A 24 -1.74 10.33 3.07
C ARG A 24 -0.63 9.32 3.29
N PHE A 25 0.33 9.30 2.38
CA PHE A 25 1.56 8.53 2.55
C PHE A 25 2.76 9.45 2.70
N HIS A 26 3.78 8.97 3.40
CA HIS A 26 5.06 9.63 3.53
C HIS A 26 6.18 8.59 3.55
N GLY A 27 7.41 9.04 3.35
CA GLY A 27 8.59 8.18 3.39
C GLY A 27 9.53 8.42 2.22
N ARG A 28 10.41 7.45 1.98
CA ARG A 28 11.43 7.51 0.93
C ARG A 28 11.52 6.16 0.26
N GLY A 29 11.59 6.14 -1.06
CA GLY A 29 11.79 4.90 -1.79
C GLY A 29 12.00 5.15 -3.26
N CYS A 30 12.21 4.08 -4.00
CA CYS A 30 12.31 4.13 -5.44
C CYS A 30 11.00 4.59 -6.11
N ALA A 31 11.08 4.98 -7.39
CA ALA A 31 9.94 5.48 -8.15
C ALA A 31 8.73 4.51 -8.14
N ILE A 32 8.98 3.19 -8.20
CA ILE A 32 7.90 2.17 -8.15
C ILE A 32 7.18 2.21 -6.79
N SER A 33 7.93 2.28 -5.70
CA SER A 33 7.36 2.32 -4.36
C SER A 33 6.54 3.59 -4.12
N GLN A 34 7.07 4.75 -4.56
CA GLN A 34 6.37 6.03 -4.46
C GLN A 34 5.11 6.08 -5.33
N ALA A 35 5.20 5.61 -6.58
CA ALA A 35 4.05 5.54 -7.48
C ALA A 35 2.95 4.62 -6.93
N SER A 36 3.32 3.43 -6.46
CA SER A 36 2.37 2.49 -5.85
C SER A 36 1.69 3.08 -4.62
N ALA A 37 2.43 3.72 -3.72
CA ALA A 37 1.86 4.37 -2.55
C ALA A 37 0.88 5.49 -2.95
N SER A 38 1.24 6.31 -3.94
CA SER A 38 0.38 7.38 -4.44
C SER A 38 -0.92 6.85 -5.03
N LEU A 39 -0.86 5.85 -5.91
CA LEU A 39 -2.05 5.25 -6.53
C LEU A 39 -2.95 4.61 -5.49
N LEU A 40 -2.36 3.85 -4.56
CA LEU A 40 -3.11 3.20 -3.48
C LEU A 40 -3.83 4.23 -2.60
N THR A 41 -3.19 5.35 -2.26
CA THR A 41 -3.87 6.39 -1.47
C THR A 41 -5.05 7.02 -2.20
N GLU A 42 -4.95 7.23 -3.51
CA GLU A 42 -6.07 7.76 -4.29
C GLU A 42 -7.21 6.74 -4.43
N ARG A 43 -6.89 5.45 -4.62
CA ARG A 43 -7.90 4.38 -4.69
C ARG A 43 -8.70 4.24 -3.40
N LEU A 44 -8.04 4.33 -2.25
CA LEU A 44 -8.64 4.03 -0.94
C LEU A 44 -9.51 5.16 -0.39
N LYS A 45 -9.33 6.40 -0.86
CA LYS A 45 -10.08 7.56 -0.37
C LYS A 45 -11.56 7.38 -0.71
N GLY A 46 -12.42 7.42 0.30
CA GLY A 46 -13.86 7.20 0.19
C GLY A 46 -14.31 5.73 0.28
N MET A 47 -13.38 4.77 0.32
CA MET A 47 -13.73 3.37 0.56
C MET A 47 -14.04 3.08 2.03
N SER A 48 -14.90 2.10 2.28
CA SER A 48 -15.03 1.54 3.62
C SER A 48 -13.78 0.76 4.02
N LEU A 49 -13.52 0.65 5.33
CA LEU A 49 -12.42 -0.18 5.82
C LEU A 49 -12.55 -1.65 5.38
N GLU A 50 -13.77 -2.17 5.23
CA GLU A 50 -14.03 -3.54 4.77
C GLU A 50 -13.67 -3.75 3.28
N GLU A 51 -13.91 -2.76 2.44
CA GLU A 51 -13.50 -2.79 1.03
C GLU A 51 -11.98 -2.65 0.88
N ALA A 52 -11.38 -1.76 1.68
CA ALA A 52 -9.93 -1.60 1.72
C ALA A 52 -9.20 -2.92 2.05
N LYS A 53 -9.81 -3.82 2.85
CA LYS A 53 -9.23 -5.15 3.14
C LYS A 53 -9.17 -6.10 1.97
N LYS A 54 -10.04 -5.88 0.99
CA LYS A 54 -10.16 -6.76 -0.17
C LYS A 54 -9.22 -6.33 -1.29
N VAL A 55 -8.53 -5.19 -1.16
CA VAL A 55 -7.52 -4.77 -2.12
C VAL A 55 -6.41 -5.82 -2.16
N SER A 56 -6.23 -6.41 -3.32
CA SER A 56 -5.30 -7.51 -3.55
C SER A 56 -3.98 -7.00 -4.11
N LYS A 57 -2.99 -7.90 -4.17
CA LYS A 57 -1.73 -7.64 -4.87
C LYS A 57 -1.96 -7.36 -6.37
N ASP A 58 -2.92 -8.04 -6.98
CA ASP A 58 -3.18 -7.95 -8.41
C ASP A 58 -3.83 -6.60 -8.76
N ASP A 59 -4.65 -6.06 -7.87
CA ASP A 59 -5.17 -4.69 -7.99
C ASP A 59 -4.03 -3.67 -8.07
N VAL A 60 -3.09 -3.74 -7.13
CA VAL A 60 -1.97 -2.78 -7.05
C VAL A 60 -1.03 -2.92 -8.24
N LEU A 61 -0.71 -4.16 -8.65
CA LEU A 61 0.14 -4.40 -9.81
C LEU A 61 -0.55 -3.97 -11.11
N GLY A 62 -1.86 -4.21 -11.24
CA GLY A 62 -2.64 -3.80 -12.39
C GLY A 62 -2.72 -2.28 -12.56
N GLU A 63 -2.86 -1.53 -11.46
CA GLU A 63 -2.90 -0.06 -11.49
C GLU A 63 -1.58 0.60 -11.91
N LEU A 64 -0.45 -0.05 -11.61
CA LEU A 64 0.86 0.46 -12.03
C LEU A 64 1.05 0.40 -13.55
N GLY A 65 0.33 -0.49 -14.25
CA GLY A 65 0.30 -0.55 -15.71
C GLY A 65 1.65 -0.85 -16.38
N ILE A 66 2.61 -1.39 -15.62
CA ILE A 66 3.96 -1.72 -16.09
C ILE A 66 4.30 -3.17 -15.76
N ASP A 67 5.12 -3.78 -16.62
CA ASP A 67 5.72 -5.07 -16.31
C ASP A 67 6.78 -4.91 -15.22
N ILE A 68 6.51 -5.50 -14.05
CA ILE A 68 7.40 -5.44 -12.90
C ILE A 68 8.21 -6.74 -12.82
N SER A 69 9.53 -6.62 -12.87
CA SER A 69 10.41 -7.77 -12.71
C SER A 69 10.29 -8.38 -11.30
N PRO A 70 10.50 -9.69 -11.12
CA PRO A 70 10.35 -10.35 -9.82
C PRO A 70 11.14 -9.70 -8.68
N ALA A 71 12.34 -9.20 -8.99
CA ALA A 71 13.19 -8.49 -8.02
C ALA A 71 12.58 -7.17 -7.50
N ARG A 72 11.61 -6.58 -8.22
CA ARG A 72 11.01 -5.27 -7.91
C ARG A 72 9.59 -5.37 -7.38
N ILE A 73 8.98 -6.57 -7.35
CA ILE A 73 7.61 -6.77 -6.84
C ILE A 73 7.47 -6.27 -5.39
N LYS A 74 8.47 -6.51 -4.53
CA LYS A 74 8.44 -6.03 -3.14
C LYS A 74 8.43 -4.50 -3.02
N CYS A 75 8.94 -3.78 -4.02
CA CYS A 75 8.85 -2.31 -4.07
C CYS A 75 7.40 -1.88 -4.34
N ALA A 76 6.73 -2.55 -5.27
CA ALA A 76 5.34 -2.26 -5.65
C ALA A 76 4.35 -2.61 -4.54
N LEU A 77 4.58 -3.70 -3.79
CA LEU A 77 3.63 -4.20 -2.79
C LEU A 77 3.87 -3.64 -1.38
N LEU A 78 4.90 -2.82 -1.16
CA LEU A 78 5.21 -2.29 0.17
C LEU A 78 4.07 -1.43 0.74
N SER A 79 3.47 -0.58 -0.08
CA SER A 79 2.32 0.27 0.31
C SER A 79 1.12 -0.57 0.73
N LEU A 80 0.83 -1.66 0.02
CA LEU A 80 -0.23 -2.61 0.37
C LEU A 80 0.06 -3.33 1.68
N LYS A 81 1.31 -3.73 1.92
CA LYS A 81 1.73 -4.29 3.21
C LYS A 81 1.48 -3.30 4.35
N VAL A 82 1.87 -2.03 4.18
CA VAL A 82 1.64 -0.97 5.17
C VAL A 82 0.15 -0.77 5.42
N LEU A 83 -0.70 -0.74 4.38
CA LEU A 83 -2.15 -0.68 4.51
C LEU A 83 -2.67 -1.84 5.38
N LYS A 84 -2.27 -3.07 5.06
CA LYS A 84 -2.75 -4.26 5.79
C LYS A 84 -2.33 -4.24 7.27
N VAL A 85 -1.08 -3.88 7.55
CA VAL A 85 -0.59 -3.74 8.92
C VAL A 85 -1.34 -2.63 9.66
N GLY A 86 -1.52 -1.46 9.03
CA GLY A 86 -2.14 -0.29 9.66
C GLY A 86 -3.66 -0.44 9.86
N ALA A 87 -4.38 -0.97 8.87
CA ALA A 87 -5.82 -1.14 8.94
C ALA A 87 -6.25 -2.34 9.80
N TYR A 88 -5.40 -3.36 9.97
CA TYR A 88 -5.77 -4.59 10.68
C TYR A 88 -4.98 -4.86 11.96
N GLY A 89 -3.94 -4.08 12.25
CA GLY A 89 -2.99 -4.44 13.32
C GLY A 89 -2.32 -5.80 13.12
N LEU A 90 -2.39 -6.34 11.89
CA LEU A 90 -1.76 -7.60 11.53
C LEU A 90 -0.26 -7.37 11.42
N ALA A 91 0.42 -7.51 12.55
CA ALA A 91 1.87 -7.58 12.61
C ALA A 91 2.41 -8.99 12.23
N GLY A 92 1.58 -9.89 11.71
CA GLY A 92 1.96 -11.27 11.39
C GLY A 92 1.51 -11.69 9.99
N ASP A 93 2.41 -12.39 9.32
CA ASP A 93 2.10 -13.45 8.34
C ASP A 93 1.89 -13.05 6.86
N ASP A 94 2.77 -12.21 6.31
CA ASP A 94 3.04 -12.18 4.86
C ASP A 94 4.58 -12.13 4.63
N GLU A 95 5.32 -13.01 5.31
CA GLU A 95 6.67 -13.45 4.92
C GLU A 95 6.57 -14.82 4.22
N GLU A 96 6.14 -14.81 2.96
CA GLU A 96 6.53 -15.83 1.99
C GLU A 96 6.78 -15.18 0.61
#